data_AF-A0A2D7GXF5-F1
#
_entry.id   AF-A0A2D7GXF5-F1
#
_cell.length_a   1.000
_cell.length_b   1.000
_cell.length_c   1.000
_cell.angle_alpha   90.00
_cell.angle_beta   90.00
_cell.angle_gamma   90.00
#
_symmetry.space_group_name_H-M   'P 1'
#
loop_
_entity.id
_entity.type
_entity.pdbx_description
1 polymer ?
#
loop_
_entity_poly.entity_id
_entity_poly.type
_entity_poly.pdbx_seq_one_letter_code
_entity_poly.pdbx_strand_id
1 'polypeptide(L)'
;EYIENLEGLNVYSLAAALVYSSANQFQNAPIQMRTALSMVTDASDVLSVLLAGNHSVIAGRLVGAFRNIGRDLIADNILKGMQAADLKVQEEDPFVEKVQVSFGRRDVSPYVNRMRLMWAQMRESIIAHFPEQPHQTIDIETYMAEVEDKYVTDAYHSLSIEGYRVTRELIELVRSGSWQAEGSDESKRHLDAMAAKGYWNAFQEVKKAVLAVLEGRNAGDVLEQTHSDWYLALFGPSVAAGIIKQSDLAGYRTGPVYIRQSMHTPPGREAVRDMMPTLFDLLAEEENAAVRVVLGHFIFVYIHPYFDGNGRMGRFIMNLMMASGGYPWTIVPVTRRDEYMKALEAASVKQDIVPFTKFLASLI
;
A
#
# COMPACT_ATOMS: atom_id res chain seq x y z
N GLU A 1 6.68 25.23 -26.43
CA GLU A 1 5.20 25.36 -26.33
C GLU A 1 4.60 24.39 -25.32
N TYR A 2 5.08 23.14 -25.21
CA TYR A 2 4.51 22.16 -24.28
C TYR A 2 5.29 21.99 -22.96
N ILE A 3 6.01 23.02 -22.52
CA ILE A 3 6.80 22.98 -21.29
C ILE A 3 6.06 23.76 -20.21
N GLU A 4 5.88 23.13 -19.06
CA GLU A 4 5.27 23.69 -17.87
C GLU A 4 6.32 23.79 -16.75
N ASN A 5 6.15 24.74 -15.84
CA ASN A 5 6.98 24.84 -14.65
C ASN A 5 6.29 24.14 -13.49
N LEU A 6 6.89 23.07 -12.99
CA LEU A 6 6.42 22.32 -11.82
C LEU A 6 7.48 22.41 -10.73
N GLU A 7 7.17 23.15 -9.66
CA GLU A 7 8.08 23.32 -8.51
C GLU A 7 9.51 23.77 -8.91
N GLY A 8 9.62 24.63 -9.92
CA GLY A 8 10.91 25.12 -10.43
C GLY A 8 11.57 24.23 -11.48
N LEU A 9 10.99 23.07 -11.80
CA LEU A 9 11.44 22.20 -12.88
C LEU A 9 10.66 22.47 -14.16
N ASN A 10 11.37 22.54 -15.28
CA ASN A 10 10.75 22.60 -16.61
C ASN A 10 10.43 21.17 -17.06
N VAL A 11 9.15 20.85 -17.14
CA VAL A 11 8.65 19.52 -17.49
C VAL A 11 7.75 19.61 -18.72
N TYR A 12 7.65 18.53 -19.50
CA TYR A 12 6.63 18.47 -20.54
C TYR A 12 5.24 18.36 -19.92
N SER A 13 4.25 18.97 -20.57
CA SER A 13 2.84 18.66 -20.28
C SER A 13 2.60 17.16 -20.43
N LEU A 14 1.62 16.62 -19.71
CA LEU A 14 1.31 15.18 -19.75
C LEU A 14 1.09 14.68 -21.19
N ALA A 15 0.30 15.41 -21.97
CA ALA A 15 0.02 15.08 -23.36
C ALA A 15 1.29 15.03 -24.22
N ALA A 16 2.16 16.04 -24.10
CA ALA A 16 3.41 16.07 -24.84
C ALA A 16 4.38 14.97 -24.36
N ALA A 17 4.44 14.70 -23.06
CA ALA A 17 5.24 13.61 -22.51
C ALA A 17 4.81 12.25 -23.08
N LEU A 18 3.50 11.98 -23.18
CA LEU A 18 2.96 10.76 -23.78
C LEU A 18 3.29 10.65 -25.28
N VAL A 19 3.17 11.75 -26.03
CA VAL A 19 3.50 11.80 -27.46
C VAL A 19 4.99 11.57 -27.70
N TYR A 20 5.86 12.28 -26.98
CA TYR A 20 7.31 12.22 -27.19
C TYR A 20 8.01 11.05 -26.49
N SER A 21 7.30 10.28 -25.67
CA SER A 21 7.82 9.04 -25.10
C SER A 21 8.12 8.01 -26.19
N SER A 22 9.22 7.27 -26.06
CA SER A 22 9.55 6.20 -27.00
C SER A 22 8.66 4.98 -26.81
N ALA A 23 8.47 4.18 -27.85
CA ALA A 23 7.67 2.94 -27.75
C ALA A 23 8.21 1.98 -26.67
N ASN A 24 9.54 1.94 -26.50
CA ASN A 24 10.21 1.10 -25.52
C ASN A 24 9.81 1.43 -24.06
N GLN A 25 9.38 2.67 -23.76
CA GLN A 25 8.92 3.03 -22.41
C GLN A 25 7.64 2.30 -22.00
N PHE A 26 6.75 2.00 -22.94
CA PHE A 26 5.51 1.26 -22.67
C PHE A 26 5.77 -0.19 -22.26
N GLN A 27 6.91 -0.75 -22.67
CA GLN A 27 7.34 -2.10 -22.31
C GLN A 27 8.17 -2.11 -21.02
N ASN A 28 9.08 -1.15 -20.84
CA ASN A 28 9.98 -1.12 -19.67
C ASN A 28 9.35 -0.50 -18.42
N ALA A 29 8.34 0.36 -18.57
CA ALA A 29 7.68 1.07 -17.48
C ALA A 29 6.14 1.05 -17.64
N PRO A 30 5.52 -0.14 -17.74
CA PRO A 30 4.12 -0.26 -18.12
C PRO A 30 3.17 0.37 -17.08
N ILE A 31 3.44 0.24 -15.78
CA ILE A 31 2.63 0.89 -14.73
C ILE A 31 2.67 2.42 -14.90
N GLN A 32 3.85 3.00 -15.12
CA GLN A 32 4.03 4.44 -15.26
C GLN A 32 3.28 4.96 -16.48
N MET A 33 3.40 4.27 -17.62
CA MET A 33 2.72 4.67 -18.85
C MET A 33 1.20 4.54 -18.74
N ARG A 34 0.70 3.45 -18.15
CA ARG A 34 -0.76 3.27 -17.91
C ARG A 34 -1.30 4.30 -16.92
N THR A 35 -0.54 4.63 -15.88
CA THR A 35 -0.89 5.70 -14.93
C THR A 35 -0.99 7.04 -15.66
N ALA A 36 0.02 7.40 -16.46
CA ALA A 36 0.01 8.64 -17.24
C ALA A 36 -1.18 8.70 -18.23
N LEU A 37 -1.46 7.60 -18.94
CA LEU A 37 -2.63 7.52 -19.83
C LEU A 37 -3.95 7.66 -19.05
N SER A 38 -4.05 7.08 -17.85
CA SER A 38 -5.27 7.14 -17.04
C SER A 38 -5.65 8.55 -16.59
N MET A 39 -4.66 9.45 -16.50
CA MET A 39 -4.83 10.86 -16.14
C MET A 39 -5.39 11.70 -17.30
N VAL A 40 -5.33 11.22 -18.54
CA VAL A 40 -5.90 11.92 -19.70
C VAL A 40 -7.42 11.77 -19.67
N THR A 41 -8.11 12.89 -19.58
CA THR A 41 -9.57 12.93 -19.45
C THR A 41 -10.29 13.15 -20.79
N ASP A 42 -9.63 13.82 -21.74
CA ASP A 42 -10.15 14.08 -23.08
C ASP A 42 -9.10 13.85 -24.16
N ALA A 43 -9.55 13.43 -25.34
CA ALA A 43 -8.70 13.21 -26.50
C ALA A 43 -8.06 14.51 -27.02
N SER A 44 -8.70 15.67 -26.82
CA SER A 44 -8.22 16.96 -27.32
C SER A 44 -6.80 17.29 -26.85
N ASP A 45 -6.47 16.92 -25.62
CA ASP A 45 -5.17 17.21 -25.00
C ASP A 45 -4.04 16.56 -25.81
N VAL A 46 -4.19 15.26 -26.08
CA VAL A 46 -3.19 14.48 -26.84
C VAL A 46 -3.28 14.76 -28.34
N LEU A 47 -4.50 14.87 -28.88
CA LEU A 47 -4.75 15.07 -30.31
C LEU A 47 -4.16 16.39 -30.82
N SER A 48 -4.22 17.46 -30.01
CA SER A 48 -3.64 18.77 -30.38
C SER A 48 -2.14 18.66 -30.68
N VAL A 49 -1.39 17.96 -29.83
CA VAL A 49 0.06 17.73 -29.98
C VAL A 49 0.36 16.81 -31.16
N LEU A 50 -0.44 15.76 -31.34
CA LEU A 50 -0.29 14.82 -32.46
C LEU A 50 -0.49 15.51 -33.83
N LEU A 51 -1.52 16.35 -33.95
CA LEU A 51 -1.83 17.08 -35.18
C LEU A 51 -0.77 18.14 -35.49
N ALA A 52 -0.31 18.89 -34.48
CA ALA A 52 0.73 19.90 -34.66
C ALA A 52 2.04 19.32 -35.22
N GLY A 53 2.35 18.05 -34.89
CA GLY A 53 3.56 17.36 -35.33
C GLY A 53 3.37 16.34 -36.46
N ASN A 54 2.16 16.21 -37.05
CA ASN A 54 1.83 15.17 -38.04
C ASN A 54 2.22 13.75 -37.60
N HIS A 55 1.99 13.41 -36.33
CA HIS A 55 2.56 12.23 -35.68
C HIS A 55 1.73 10.93 -35.86
N SER A 56 1.47 10.51 -37.11
CA SER A 56 0.56 9.37 -37.41
C SER A 56 0.95 8.04 -36.77
N VAL A 57 2.24 7.72 -36.72
CA VAL A 57 2.74 6.48 -36.10
C VAL A 57 2.54 6.51 -34.58
N ILE A 58 2.83 7.64 -33.95
CA ILE A 58 2.65 7.82 -32.50
C ILE A 58 1.17 7.80 -32.14
N ALA A 59 0.31 8.39 -32.97
CA ALA A 59 -1.13 8.32 -32.81
C ALA A 59 -1.61 6.87 -32.80
N GLY A 60 -1.14 6.03 -33.73
CA GLY A 60 -1.46 4.61 -33.79
C GLY A 60 -1.11 3.86 -32.50
N ARG A 61 0.09 4.15 -31.98
CA ARG A 61 0.56 3.62 -30.70
C ARG A 61 -0.31 4.06 -29.52
N LEU A 62 -0.64 5.35 -29.43
CA LEU A 62 -1.44 5.89 -28.33
C LEU A 62 -2.90 5.42 -28.39
N VAL A 63 -3.47 5.26 -29.58
CA VAL A 63 -4.81 4.64 -29.76
C VAL A 63 -4.81 3.24 -29.16
N GLY A 64 -3.85 2.38 -29.55
CA GLY A 64 -3.73 1.03 -28.97
C GLY A 64 -3.49 1.05 -27.46
N ALA A 65 -2.66 1.98 -26.98
CA ALA A 65 -2.38 2.14 -25.55
C ALA A 65 -3.62 2.58 -24.73
N PHE A 66 -4.45 3.48 -25.26
CA PHE A 66 -5.70 3.88 -24.61
C PHE A 66 -6.71 2.74 -24.58
N ARG A 67 -6.81 1.94 -25.66
CA ARG A 67 -7.64 0.73 -25.65
C ARG A 67 -7.16 -0.29 -24.61
N ASN A 68 -5.84 -0.44 -24.43
CA ASN A 68 -5.28 -1.35 -23.44
C ASN A 68 -5.78 -1.06 -22.02
N ILE A 69 -6.02 0.22 -21.69
CA ILE A 69 -6.54 0.66 -20.39
C ILE A 69 -8.07 0.93 -20.40
N GLY A 70 -8.81 0.44 -21.41
CA GLY A 70 -10.26 0.58 -21.49
C GLY A 70 -10.77 2.00 -21.77
N ARG A 71 -9.93 2.88 -22.33
CA ARG A 71 -10.28 4.26 -22.71
C ARG A 71 -10.64 4.35 -24.20
N ASP A 72 -11.54 3.47 -24.66
CA ASP A 72 -11.90 3.34 -26.08
C ASP A 72 -12.41 4.63 -26.71
N LEU A 73 -13.19 5.43 -25.97
CA LEU A 73 -13.72 6.70 -26.49
C LEU A 73 -12.60 7.70 -26.81
N ILE A 74 -11.56 7.76 -25.97
CA ILE A 74 -10.38 8.62 -26.21
C ILE A 74 -9.65 8.11 -27.46
N ALA A 75 -9.42 6.79 -27.53
CA ALA A 75 -8.78 6.15 -28.67
C ALA A 75 -9.52 6.44 -30.00
N ASP A 76 -10.85 6.28 -30.01
CA ASP A 76 -11.71 6.52 -31.18
C ASP A 76 -11.67 7.99 -31.60
N ASN A 77 -11.69 8.92 -30.65
CA ASN A 77 -11.66 10.36 -30.95
C ASN A 77 -10.29 10.79 -31.51
N ILE A 78 -9.19 10.25 -30.99
CA ILE A 78 -7.85 10.47 -31.56
C ILE A 78 -7.81 9.96 -33.00
N LEU A 79 -8.27 8.73 -33.24
CA LEU A 79 -8.26 8.13 -34.57
C LEU A 79 -9.08 8.95 -35.59
N LYS A 80 -10.30 9.35 -35.22
CA LYS A 80 -11.17 10.20 -36.05
C LYS A 80 -10.54 11.56 -36.32
N GLY A 81 -9.93 12.19 -35.31
CA GLY A 81 -9.27 13.48 -35.44
C GLY A 81 -8.10 13.47 -36.42
N MET A 82 -7.25 12.44 -36.34
CA MET A 82 -6.14 12.27 -37.28
C MET A 82 -6.63 12.00 -38.71
N GLN A 83 -7.65 11.16 -38.88
CA GLN A 83 -8.26 10.88 -40.19
C GLN A 83 -8.90 12.12 -40.83
N ALA A 84 -9.55 12.98 -40.03
CA ALA A 84 -10.12 14.23 -40.51
C ALA A 84 -9.05 15.22 -41.03
N ALA A 85 -7.81 15.08 -40.57
CA ALA A 85 -6.65 15.82 -41.06
C ALA A 85 -5.91 15.11 -42.22
N ASP A 86 -6.53 14.10 -42.83
CA ASP A 86 -5.95 13.27 -43.91
C ASP A 86 -4.67 12.50 -43.49
N LEU A 87 -4.51 12.24 -42.19
CA LEU A 87 -3.40 11.48 -41.64
C LEU A 87 -3.81 10.02 -41.42
N LYS A 88 -3.20 9.11 -42.19
CA LYS A 88 -3.44 7.67 -42.04
C LYS A 88 -2.78 7.12 -40.77
N VAL A 89 -3.58 6.58 -39.87
CA VAL A 89 -3.13 5.97 -38.61
C VAL A 89 -3.28 4.45 -38.68
N GLN A 90 -2.24 3.71 -38.29
CA GLN A 90 -2.27 2.27 -38.09
C GLN A 90 -2.18 1.98 -36.59
N GLU A 91 -3.23 1.38 -36.02
CA GLU A 91 -3.29 1.08 -34.59
C GLU A 91 -2.31 -0.04 -34.21
N GLU A 92 -1.60 0.15 -33.09
CA GLU A 92 -0.68 -0.83 -32.50
C GLU A 92 -0.71 -0.69 -30.97
N ASP A 93 -0.98 -1.78 -30.23
CA ASP A 93 -0.90 -1.78 -28.77
C ASP A 93 0.58 -1.92 -28.34
N PRO A 94 1.18 -0.92 -27.67
CA PRO A 94 2.59 -0.97 -27.31
C PRO A 94 2.88 -1.78 -26.04
N PHE A 95 1.85 -2.25 -25.33
CA PHE A 95 2.01 -3.06 -24.14
C PHE A 95 2.07 -4.55 -24.49
N VAL A 96 2.94 -5.29 -23.80
CA VAL A 96 3.00 -6.76 -23.93
C VAL A 96 1.77 -7.42 -23.30
N GLU A 97 1.31 -6.87 -22.18
CA GLU A 97 0.23 -7.43 -21.37
C GLU A 97 -1.07 -6.65 -21.52
N LYS A 98 -2.21 -7.36 -21.38
CA LYS A 98 -3.53 -6.75 -21.23
C LYS A 98 -3.80 -6.48 -19.75
N VAL A 99 -4.31 -5.30 -19.43
CA VAL A 99 -4.64 -4.90 -18.06
C VAL A 99 -6.04 -5.38 -17.70
N GLN A 100 -6.18 -5.99 -16.53
CA GLN A 100 -7.48 -6.40 -15.96
C GLN A 100 -7.96 -5.40 -14.89
N VAL A 101 -7.75 -4.10 -15.14
CA VAL A 101 -8.18 -3.00 -14.25
C VAL A 101 -9.13 -2.11 -15.04
N SER A 102 -10.30 -1.86 -14.48
CA SER A 102 -11.22 -0.86 -14.99
C SER A 102 -10.88 0.50 -14.37
N PHE A 103 -10.63 1.50 -15.21
CA PHE A 103 -10.48 2.89 -14.76
C PHE A 103 -11.80 3.63 -14.96
N GLY A 104 -12.38 4.15 -13.88
CA GLY A 104 -13.55 5.01 -13.96
C GLY A 104 -13.30 6.25 -14.80
N ARG A 105 -14.32 6.79 -15.46
CA ARG A 105 -14.19 8.00 -16.31
C ARG A 105 -13.72 9.24 -15.54
N ARG A 106 -13.89 9.25 -14.22
CA ARG A 106 -13.51 10.35 -13.31
C ARG A 106 -12.33 10.00 -12.40
N ASP A 107 -11.74 8.83 -12.57
CA ASP A 107 -10.62 8.37 -11.75
C ASP A 107 -9.34 9.03 -12.26
N VAL A 108 -9.11 10.24 -11.79
CA VAL A 108 -7.98 11.08 -12.22
C VAL A 108 -6.79 11.03 -11.28
N SER A 109 -6.94 10.46 -10.07
CA SER A 109 -5.85 10.38 -9.11
C SER A 109 -4.79 9.39 -9.61
N PRO A 110 -3.59 9.86 -10.02
CA PRO A 110 -2.55 8.97 -10.52
C PRO A 110 -2.08 7.98 -9.47
N TYR A 111 -2.17 8.34 -8.19
CA TYR A 111 -1.77 7.50 -7.08
C TYR A 111 -2.71 6.30 -6.89
N VAL A 112 -4.02 6.54 -6.96
CA VAL A 112 -5.05 5.49 -6.94
C VAL A 112 -4.90 4.55 -8.12
N ASN A 113 -4.79 5.11 -9.34
CA ASN A 113 -4.68 4.31 -10.55
C ASN A 113 -3.40 3.46 -10.56
N ARG A 114 -2.27 4.04 -10.11
CA ARG A 114 -1.01 3.31 -9.93
C ARG A 114 -1.17 2.17 -8.91
N MET A 115 -1.86 2.41 -7.80
CA MET A 115 -2.08 1.39 -6.78
C MET A 115 -2.93 0.23 -7.30
N ARG A 116 -4.02 0.50 -8.03
CA ARG A 116 -4.84 -0.54 -8.67
C ARG A 116 -4.04 -1.35 -9.70
N LEU A 117 -3.18 -0.68 -10.48
CA LEU A 117 -2.26 -1.35 -11.41
C LEU A 117 -1.24 -2.24 -10.70
N MET A 118 -0.62 -1.74 -9.63
CA MET A 118 0.31 -2.52 -8.80
C MET A 118 -0.41 -3.74 -8.20
N TRP A 119 -1.62 -3.55 -7.68
CA TRP A 119 -2.45 -4.63 -7.14
C TRP A 119 -2.67 -5.74 -8.17
N ALA A 120 -3.21 -5.38 -9.33
CA ALA A 120 -3.51 -6.34 -10.39
C ALA A 120 -2.26 -7.07 -10.90
N GLN A 121 -1.13 -6.38 -11.06
CA GLN A 121 0.11 -7.01 -11.52
C GLN A 121 0.72 -7.96 -10.48
N MET A 122 0.70 -7.57 -9.20
CA MET A 122 1.32 -8.33 -8.12
C MET A 122 0.47 -9.54 -7.70
N ARG A 123 -0.85 -9.48 -7.91
CA ARG A 123 -1.83 -10.50 -7.52
C ARG A 123 -1.42 -11.92 -7.92
N GLU A 124 -1.20 -12.15 -9.21
CA GLU A 124 -0.91 -13.50 -9.72
C GLU A 124 0.44 -14.04 -9.21
N SER A 125 1.43 -13.14 -9.06
CA SER A 125 2.71 -13.50 -8.46
C SER A 125 2.59 -13.91 -6.99
N ILE A 126 1.64 -13.32 -6.26
CA ILE A 126 1.36 -13.71 -4.87
C ILE A 126 0.71 -15.09 -4.82
N ILE A 127 -0.34 -15.30 -5.61
CA ILE A 127 -1.07 -16.57 -5.68
C ILE A 127 -0.11 -17.72 -6.01
N ALA A 128 0.83 -17.50 -6.92
CA ALA A 128 1.80 -18.52 -7.33
C ALA A 128 2.86 -18.89 -6.26
N HIS A 129 3.06 -18.06 -5.23
CA HIS A 129 4.20 -18.22 -4.30
C HIS A 129 3.83 -18.23 -2.82
N PHE A 130 2.56 -18.00 -2.48
CA PHE A 130 2.08 -18.03 -1.11
C PHE A 130 1.31 -19.34 -0.85
N PRO A 131 1.33 -19.91 0.39
CA PRO A 131 0.61 -21.13 0.69
C PRO A 131 -0.88 -21.02 0.41
N GLU A 132 -1.48 -22.09 -0.11
CA GLU A 132 -2.92 -22.17 -0.30
C GLU A 132 -3.66 -21.96 1.03
N GLN A 133 -4.89 -21.48 0.90
CA GLN A 133 -5.76 -21.25 2.05
C GLN A 133 -5.99 -22.58 2.80
N PRO A 134 -5.85 -22.61 4.14
CA PRO A 134 -6.23 -23.76 4.93
C PRO A 134 -7.72 -24.10 4.71
N HIS A 135 -8.00 -25.35 4.37
CA HIS A 135 -9.36 -25.82 4.07
C HIS A 135 -10.15 -26.23 5.33
N GLN A 136 -9.57 -26.05 6.53
CA GLN A 136 -10.21 -26.41 7.79
C GLN A 136 -11.06 -25.25 8.32
N THR A 137 -12.23 -25.59 8.86
CA THR A 137 -13.04 -24.65 9.63
C THR A 137 -12.25 -24.18 10.85
N ILE A 138 -12.14 -22.86 11.00
CA ILE A 138 -11.44 -22.24 12.12
C ILE A 138 -12.30 -22.37 13.37
N ASP A 139 -11.76 -22.97 14.42
CA ASP A 139 -12.33 -22.88 15.76
C ASP A 139 -11.95 -21.51 16.35
N ILE A 140 -12.94 -20.62 16.48
CA ILE A 140 -12.72 -19.22 16.86
C ILE A 140 -12.09 -19.12 18.26
N GLU A 141 -12.55 -19.93 19.21
CA GLU A 141 -12.02 -19.91 20.58
C GLU A 141 -10.54 -20.31 20.60
N THR A 142 -10.19 -21.39 19.88
CA THR A 142 -8.81 -21.88 19.74
C THR A 142 -7.94 -20.85 19.03
N TYR A 143 -8.40 -20.26 17.93
CA TYR A 143 -7.65 -19.23 17.21
C TYR A 143 -7.38 -18.01 18.11
N MET A 144 -8.39 -17.53 18.83
CA MET A 144 -8.25 -16.39 19.71
C MET A 144 -7.35 -16.68 20.93
N ALA A 145 -7.35 -17.92 21.43
CA ALA A 145 -6.41 -18.36 22.46
C ALA A 145 -4.97 -18.34 21.92
N GLU A 146 -4.73 -18.87 20.72
CA GLU A 146 -3.40 -18.83 20.10
C GLU A 146 -2.88 -17.40 19.87
N VAL A 147 -3.76 -16.48 19.45
CA VAL A 147 -3.43 -15.06 19.29
C VAL A 147 -2.94 -14.49 20.62
N GLU A 148 -3.66 -14.75 21.71
CA GLU A 148 -3.30 -14.28 23.05
C GLU A 148 -1.96 -14.88 23.53
N ASP A 149 -1.76 -16.18 23.32
CA ASP A 149 -0.52 -16.89 23.70
C ASP A 149 0.71 -16.33 22.95
N LYS A 150 0.51 -15.87 21.71
CA LYS A 150 1.57 -15.30 20.87
C LYS A 150 1.90 -13.84 21.20
N TYR A 151 1.06 -13.15 21.98
CA TYR A 151 1.18 -11.70 22.22
C TYR A 151 2.59 -11.26 22.66
N VAL A 152 3.18 -11.89 23.67
CA VAL A 152 4.47 -11.44 24.23
C VAL A 152 5.58 -11.53 23.18
N THR A 153 5.56 -12.60 22.38
CA THR A 153 6.53 -12.81 21.30
C THR A 153 6.29 -11.82 20.15
N ASP A 154 5.02 -11.59 19.80
CA ASP A 154 4.61 -10.64 18.77
C ASP A 154 5.05 -9.21 19.12
N ALA A 155 4.70 -8.75 20.32
CA ALA A 155 5.08 -7.44 20.83
C ALA A 155 6.61 -7.26 20.88
N TYR A 156 7.34 -8.26 21.38
CA TYR A 156 8.80 -8.21 21.43
C TYR A 156 9.42 -7.99 20.05
N HIS A 157 9.05 -8.82 19.07
CA HIS A 157 9.63 -8.72 17.73
C HIS A 157 9.17 -7.46 16.99
N SER A 158 7.88 -7.15 17.07
CA SER A 158 7.29 -5.99 16.41
C SER A 158 7.90 -4.68 16.92
N LEU A 159 8.04 -4.49 18.23
CA LEU A 159 8.68 -3.29 18.80
C LEU A 159 10.18 -3.25 18.51
N SER A 160 10.87 -4.39 18.61
CA SER A 160 12.33 -4.43 18.36
C SER A 160 12.69 -4.13 16.91
N ILE A 161 11.84 -4.49 15.94
CA ILE A 161 12.04 -4.14 14.52
C ILE A 161 12.05 -2.62 14.30
N GLU A 162 11.23 -1.88 15.06
CA GLU A 162 11.19 -0.41 15.05
C GLU A 162 12.32 0.23 15.87
N GLY A 163 13.14 -0.57 16.56
CA GLY A 163 14.31 -0.12 17.32
C GLY A 163 14.07 0.16 18.80
N TYR A 164 12.88 -0.16 19.34
CA TYR A 164 12.64 -0.09 20.79
C TYR A 164 13.44 -1.17 21.53
N ARG A 165 13.87 -0.87 22.75
CA ARG A 165 14.63 -1.79 23.61
C ARG A 165 13.72 -2.41 24.67
N VAL A 166 12.84 -3.30 24.22
CA VAL A 166 11.88 -3.99 25.10
C VAL A 166 12.37 -5.38 25.49
N THR A 167 12.05 -5.81 26.71
CA THR A 167 12.23 -7.19 27.16
C THR A 167 10.88 -7.87 27.34
N ARG A 168 10.86 -9.21 27.39
CA ARG A 168 9.62 -9.97 27.60
C ARG A 168 9.01 -9.65 28.97
N GLU A 169 9.84 -9.43 29.98
CA GLU A 169 9.43 -9.06 31.33
C GLU A 169 8.74 -7.69 31.35
N LEU A 170 9.27 -6.69 30.63
CA LEU A 170 8.63 -5.39 30.49
C LEU A 170 7.25 -5.51 29.82
N ILE A 171 7.17 -6.30 28.75
CA ILE A 171 5.91 -6.52 28.01
C ILE A 171 4.86 -7.19 28.92
N GLU A 172 5.27 -8.15 29.75
CA GLU A 172 4.41 -8.80 30.74
C GLU A 172 3.95 -7.87 31.87
N LEU A 173 4.85 -7.02 32.38
CA LEU A 173 4.52 -6.01 33.38
C LEU A 173 3.48 -5.01 32.85
N VAL A 174 3.62 -4.61 31.57
CA VAL A 174 2.65 -3.76 30.89
C VAL A 174 1.32 -4.48 30.70
N ARG A 175 1.36 -5.74 30.21
CA ARG A 175 0.16 -6.57 29.99
C ARG A 175 -0.68 -6.74 31.24
N SER A 176 -0.02 -7.03 32.36
CA SER A 176 -0.67 -7.23 33.66
C SER A 176 -1.15 -5.94 34.34
N GLY A 177 -0.82 -4.76 33.78
CA GLY A 177 -1.10 -3.47 34.41
C GLY A 177 -0.23 -3.15 35.63
N SER A 178 0.78 -3.98 35.91
CA SER A 178 1.65 -3.87 37.09
C SER A 178 2.81 -2.90 36.89
N TRP A 179 3.02 -2.38 35.68
CA TRP A 179 4.07 -1.42 35.42
C TRP A 179 3.82 -0.08 36.15
N GLN A 180 4.78 0.35 36.95
CA GLN A 180 4.81 1.65 37.61
C GLN A 180 5.98 2.47 37.06
N ALA A 181 5.78 3.78 36.90
CA ALA A 181 6.85 4.69 36.54
C ALA A 181 7.74 4.92 37.76
N GLU A 182 8.83 4.15 37.90
CA GLU A 182 9.81 4.42 38.95
C GLU A 182 10.61 5.70 38.65
N GLY A 183 10.86 6.47 39.71
CA GLY A 183 11.42 7.82 39.63
C GLY A 183 12.88 7.88 39.16
N SER A 184 13.14 8.88 38.32
CA SER A 184 14.45 9.48 37.96
C SER A 184 15.62 8.53 37.68
N ASP A 185 15.62 7.87 36.53
CA ASP A 185 16.61 8.09 35.46
C ASP A 185 16.30 7.16 34.26
N GLU A 186 16.62 7.65 33.05
CA GLU A 186 16.39 7.02 31.73
C GLU A 186 15.03 7.31 31.05
N SER A 187 14.91 8.51 30.49
CA SER A 187 13.85 8.90 29.52
C SER A 187 13.60 7.88 28.40
N LYS A 188 14.62 7.08 28.03
CA LYS A 188 14.50 5.99 27.04
C LYS A 188 13.72 4.78 27.56
N ARG A 189 13.91 4.35 28.82
CA ARG A 189 13.12 3.25 29.41
C ARG A 189 11.65 3.63 29.51
N HIS A 190 11.38 4.91 29.80
CA HIS A 190 10.02 5.44 29.81
C HIS A 190 9.40 5.41 28.40
N LEU A 191 10.15 5.78 27.35
CA LEU A 191 9.71 5.67 25.96
C LEU A 191 9.40 4.22 25.55
N ASP A 192 10.31 3.29 25.83
CA ASP A 192 10.14 1.86 25.50
C ASP A 192 8.92 1.27 26.22
N ALA A 193 8.70 1.64 27.49
CA ALA A 193 7.51 1.22 28.25
C ALA A 193 6.21 1.80 27.68
N MET A 194 6.19 3.07 27.27
CA MET A 194 5.01 3.67 26.63
C MET A 194 4.73 3.06 25.27
N ALA A 195 5.76 2.71 24.50
CA ALA A 195 5.61 1.98 23.25
C ALA A 195 5.03 0.57 23.48
N ALA A 196 5.53 -0.16 24.48
CA ALA A 196 4.97 -1.46 24.87
C ALA A 196 3.50 -1.34 25.33
N LYS A 197 3.17 -0.31 26.13
CA LYS A 197 1.80 -0.03 26.58
C LYS A 197 0.87 0.32 25.43
N GLY A 198 1.32 1.15 24.50
CA GLY A 198 0.59 1.46 23.29
C GLY A 198 0.33 0.21 22.45
N TYR A 199 1.36 -0.62 22.28
CA TYR A 199 1.24 -1.87 21.54
C TYR A 199 0.21 -2.82 22.16
N TRP A 200 0.22 -2.97 23.49
CA TRP A 200 -0.80 -3.74 24.22
C TRP A 200 -2.21 -3.22 23.94
N ASN A 201 -2.42 -1.91 24.07
CA ASN A 201 -3.73 -1.30 23.85
C ASN A 201 -4.20 -1.51 22.41
N ALA A 202 -3.33 -1.31 21.42
CA ALA A 202 -3.64 -1.54 20.01
C ALA A 202 -3.94 -3.03 19.74
N PHE A 203 -3.18 -3.94 20.34
CA PHE A 203 -3.39 -5.37 20.24
C PHE A 203 -4.79 -5.78 20.73
N GLN A 204 -5.29 -5.17 21.81
CA GLN A 204 -6.66 -5.42 22.29
C GLN A 204 -7.72 -4.97 21.27
N GLU A 205 -7.53 -3.84 20.58
CA GLU A 205 -8.45 -3.40 19.53
C GLU A 205 -8.36 -4.29 18.27
N VAL A 206 -7.15 -4.73 17.91
CA VAL A 206 -6.94 -5.68 16.81
C VAL A 206 -7.61 -7.01 17.09
N LYS A 207 -7.56 -7.52 18.32
CA LYS A 207 -8.28 -8.75 18.71
C LYS A 207 -9.78 -8.66 18.47
N LYS A 208 -10.40 -7.51 18.77
CA LYS A 208 -11.84 -7.31 18.49
C LYS A 208 -12.12 -7.37 16.99
N ALA A 209 -11.25 -6.76 16.18
CA ALA A 209 -11.37 -6.80 14.73
C ALA A 209 -11.16 -8.21 14.16
N VAL A 210 -10.18 -8.96 14.68
CA VAL A 210 -9.95 -10.37 14.32
C VAL A 210 -11.18 -11.21 14.64
N LEU A 211 -11.75 -11.08 15.84
CA LEU A 211 -12.98 -11.77 16.21
C LEU A 211 -14.12 -11.46 15.23
N ALA A 212 -14.34 -10.19 14.90
CA ALA A 212 -15.36 -9.77 13.95
C ALA A 212 -15.18 -10.39 12.55
N VAL A 213 -13.93 -10.51 12.08
CA VAL A 213 -13.61 -11.17 10.80
C VAL A 213 -13.85 -12.67 10.87
N LEU A 214 -13.44 -13.33 11.96
CA LEU A 214 -13.69 -14.76 12.19
C LEU A 214 -15.18 -15.09 12.30
N GLU A 215 -16.00 -14.14 12.79
CA GLU A 215 -17.46 -14.22 12.81
C GLU A 215 -18.12 -13.95 11.43
N GLY A 216 -17.31 -13.74 10.39
CA GLY A 216 -17.75 -13.64 9.00
C GLY A 216 -17.92 -12.23 8.46
N ARG A 217 -17.48 -11.19 9.18
CA ARG A 217 -17.44 -9.83 8.60
C ARG A 217 -16.33 -9.69 7.58
N ASN A 218 -16.56 -8.89 6.54
CA ASN A 218 -15.55 -8.58 5.53
C ASN A 218 -14.33 -7.88 6.17
N ALA A 219 -13.13 -8.36 5.87
CA ALA A 219 -11.90 -7.88 6.50
C ALA A 219 -11.50 -6.46 6.06
N GLY A 220 -11.79 -6.07 4.82
CA GLY A 220 -11.58 -4.71 4.32
C GLY A 220 -12.46 -3.70 5.05
N ASP A 221 -13.76 -3.99 5.15
CA ASP A 221 -14.74 -3.14 5.87
C ASP A 221 -14.41 -3.01 7.36
N VAL A 222 -14.03 -4.12 8.01
CA VAL A 222 -13.60 -4.11 9.42
C VAL A 222 -12.36 -3.24 9.58
N LEU A 223 -11.36 -3.39 8.69
CA LEU A 223 -10.15 -2.59 8.77
C LEU A 223 -10.43 -1.09 8.60
N GLU A 224 -11.24 -0.71 7.62
CA GLU A 224 -11.63 0.70 7.41
C GLU A 224 -12.19 1.30 8.70
N GLN A 225 -13.12 0.60 9.33
CA GLN A 225 -13.83 1.06 10.53
C GLN A 225 -12.93 1.15 11.76
N THR A 226 -11.94 0.26 11.93
CA THR A 226 -11.20 0.13 13.19
C THR A 226 -9.75 0.60 13.15
N HIS A 227 -9.14 0.80 11.98
CA HIS A 227 -7.70 1.11 11.91
C HIS A 227 -7.30 2.41 12.62
N SER A 228 -8.19 3.41 12.67
CA SER A 228 -7.95 4.65 13.41
C SER A 228 -7.88 4.40 14.92
N ASP A 229 -8.73 3.50 15.43
CA ASP A 229 -8.77 3.16 16.85
C ASP A 229 -7.47 2.46 17.28
N TRP A 230 -6.92 1.61 16.40
CA TRP A 230 -5.64 0.97 16.63
C TRP A 230 -4.51 2.00 16.72
N TYR A 231 -4.52 3.01 15.84
CA TYR A 231 -3.52 4.08 15.86
C TYR A 231 -3.63 4.93 17.13
N LEU A 232 -4.85 5.32 17.51
CA LEU A 232 -5.12 6.06 18.75
C LEU A 232 -4.68 5.27 19.99
N ALA A 233 -4.97 3.97 20.03
CA ALA A 233 -4.55 3.08 21.11
C ALA A 233 -3.02 2.91 21.17
N LEU A 234 -2.36 2.82 19.99
CA LEU A 234 -0.91 2.67 19.86
C LEU A 234 -0.15 3.88 20.41
N PHE A 235 -0.67 5.09 20.24
CA PHE A 235 0.03 6.32 20.60
C PHE A 235 -0.54 7.06 21.81
N GLY A 236 -1.76 6.72 22.24
CA GLY A 236 -2.40 7.31 23.42
C GLY A 236 -1.53 7.35 24.67
N PRO A 237 -0.84 6.25 25.06
CA PRO A 237 0.08 6.25 26.19
C PRO A 237 1.25 7.23 26.04
N SER A 238 1.86 7.30 24.85
CA SER A 238 2.97 8.23 24.56
C SER A 238 2.52 9.68 24.63
N VAL A 239 1.30 9.99 24.20
CA VAL A 239 0.72 11.33 24.31
C VAL A 239 0.39 11.68 25.76
N ALA A 240 -0.21 10.76 26.51
CA ALA A 240 -0.49 10.95 27.93
C ALA A 240 0.79 11.19 28.75
N ALA A 241 1.89 10.55 28.37
CA ALA A 241 3.22 10.74 28.95
C ALA A 241 3.95 12.01 28.44
N GLY A 242 3.36 12.79 27.52
CA GLY A 242 3.95 14.00 26.96
C GLY A 242 5.14 13.76 26.03
N ILE A 243 5.34 12.52 25.55
CA ILE A 243 6.40 12.15 24.60
C ILE A 243 6.07 12.64 23.19
N ILE A 244 4.79 12.56 22.83
CA ILE A 244 4.25 12.94 21.52
C ILE A 244 3.21 14.03 21.72
N LYS A 245 3.06 14.94 20.75
CA LYS A 245 2.07 16.03 20.84
C LYS A 245 0.67 15.46 20.66
N GLN A 246 -0.31 16.03 21.37
CA GLN A 246 -1.72 15.63 21.21
C GLN A 246 -2.23 15.77 19.77
N SER A 247 -1.77 16.80 19.05
CA SER A 247 -2.11 17.01 17.63
C SER A 247 -1.67 15.88 16.71
N ASP A 248 -0.66 15.10 17.11
CA ASP A 248 -0.14 14.02 16.27
C ASP A 248 -1.09 12.80 16.25
N LEU A 249 -2.09 12.75 17.15
CA LEU A 249 -3.20 11.77 17.11
C LEU A 249 -4.30 12.11 16.11
N ALA A 250 -4.23 13.26 15.41
CA ALA A 250 -5.28 13.73 14.53
C ALA A 250 -5.47 12.89 13.24
N GLY A 251 -4.72 11.80 13.08
CA GLY A 251 -4.84 10.85 11.98
C GLY A 251 -3.68 10.93 11.00
N TYR A 252 -3.99 10.92 9.70
CA TYR A 252 -2.96 10.86 8.67
C TYR A 252 -2.04 12.08 8.68
N ARG A 253 -0.77 11.83 8.33
CA ARG A 253 0.26 12.85 8.31
C ARG A 253 -0.08 14.00 7.36
N THR A 254 0.25 15.20 7.79
CA THR A 254 0.05 16.43 7.00
C THR A 254 1.32 16.90 6.29
N GLY A 255 2.46 16.25 6.56
CA GLY A 255 3.78 16.57 6.01
C GLY A 255 4.47 15.38 5.32
N PRO A 256 5.63 15.63 4.69
CA PRO A 256 6.44 14.59 4.08
C PRO A 256 7.13 13.71 5.13
N VAL A 257 7.41 12.47 4.75
CA VAL A 257 8.18 11.49 5.53
C VAL A 257 9.15 10.77 4.62
N TYR A 258 10.27 10.32 5.17
CA TYR A 258 11.28 9.56 4.46
C TYR A 258 11.62 8.29 5.24
N ILE A 259 11.63 7.16 4.55
CA ILE A 259 11.96 5.87 5.15
C ILE A 259 13.48 5.73 5.12
N ARG A 260 14.10 5.58 6.30
CA ARG A 260 15.55 5.40 6.39
C ARG A 260 15.98 4.15 5.64
N GLN A 261 17.07 4.27 4.88
CA GLN A 261 17.67 3.17 4.09
C GLN A 261 16.76 2.60 2.99
N SER A 262 15.74 3.34 2.56
CA SER A 262 14.91 2.99 1.41
C SER A 262 15.03 4.06 0.33
N MET A 263 15.01 3.64 -0.94
CA MET A 263 14.87 4.53 -2.09
C MET A 263 13.41 4.90 -2.36
N HIS A 264 12.45 4.25 -1.69
CA HIS A 264 11.04 4.60 -1.79
C HIS A 264 10.74 5.92 -1.09
N THR A 265 10.05 6.80 -1.81
CA THR A 265 9.49 8.04 -1.24
C THR A 265 7.98 7.86 -1.10
N PRO A 266 7.44 7.82 0.12
CA PRO A 266 6.00 7.73 0.34
C PRO A 266 5.22 8.87 -0.35
N PRO A 267 3.96 8.61 -0.75
CA PRO A 267 3.14 9.59 -1.47
C PRO A 267 2.88 10.88 -0.68
N GLY A 268 2.45 11.95 -1.36
CA GLY A 268 2.10 13.21 -0.70
C GLY A 268 0.85 13.11 0.19
N ARG A 269 0.57 14.14 1.00
CA ARG A 269 -0.57 14.14 1.93
C ARG A 269 -1.93 13.97 1.24
N GLU A 270 -2.11 14.59 0.07
CA GLU A 270 -3.37 14.49 -0.67
C GLU A 270 -3.53 13.08 -1.25
N ALA A 271 -2.44 12.52 -1.78
CA ALA A 271 -2.40 11.15 -2.27
C ALA A 271 -2.74 10.12 -1.17
N VAL A 272 -2.28 10.31 0.07
CA VAL A 272 -2.64 9.43 1.19
C VAL A 272 -4.16 9.39 1.42
N ARG A 273 -4.83 10.55 1.33
CA ARG A 273 -6.29 10.66 1.53
C ARG A 273 -7.09 9.93 0.45
N ASP A 274 -6.56 9.85 -0.77
CA ASP A 274 -7.18 9.08 -1.86
C ASP A 274 -6.85 7.58 -1.76
N MET A 275 -5.60 7.25 -1.43
CA MET A 275 -5.09 5.89 -1.46
C MET A 275 -5.60 5.03 -0.30
N MET A 276 -5.81 5.60 0.89
CA MET A 276 -6.25 4.82 2.05
C MET A 276 -7.66 4.23 1.89
N PRO A 277 -8.70 5.00 1.51
CA PRO A 277 -10.02 4.44 1.19
C PRO A 277 -9.94 3.40 0.07
N THR A 278 -9.18 3.68 -0.99
CA THR A 278 -9.01 2.75 -2.10
C THR A 278 -8.35 1.43 -1.64
N LEU A 279 -7.42 1.47 -0.68
CA LEU A 279 -6.82 0.26 -0.11
C LEU A 279 -7.87 -0.59 0.60
N PHE A 280 -8.79 0.04 1.33
CA PHE A 280 -9.89 -0.67 2.00
C PHE A 280 -10.84 -1.31 0.99
N ASP A 281 -11.23 -0.59 -0.06
CA ASP A 281 -12.05 -1.11 -1.15
C ASP A 281 -11.37 -2.35 -1.79
N LEU A 282 -10.09 -2.25 -2.13
CA LEU A 282 -9.33 -3.35 -2.73
C LEU A 282 -9.24 -4.57 -1.80
N LEU A 283 -9.11 -4.37 -0.49
CA LEU A 283 -9.12 -5.45 0.49
C LEU A 283 -10.50 -6.08 0.65
N ALA A 284 -11.57 -5.28 0.54
CA ALA A 284 -12.94 -5.75 0.64
C ALA A 284 -13.37 -6.55 -0.60
N GLU A 285 -12.92 -6.13 -1.78
CA GLU A 285 -13.20 -6.75 -3.08
C GLU A 285 -12.31 -7.98 -3.37
N GLU A 286 -11.10 -8.07 -2.81
CA GLU A 286 -10.20 -9.18 -3.11
C GLU A 286 -10.68 -10.49 -2.51
N GLU A 287 -10.93 -11.48 -3.37
CA GLU A 287 -11.40 -12.80 -2.99
C GLU A 287 -10.29 -13.69 -2.39
N ASN A 288 -9.05 -13.52 -2.85
CA ASN A 288 -7.93 -14.37 -2.43
C ASN A 288 -7.26 -13.86 -1.13
N ALA A 289 -7.32 -14.68 -0.08
CA ALA A 289 -6.77 -14.33 1.23
C ALA A 289 -5.25 -14.10 1.23
N ALA A 290 -4.47 -14.84 0.44
CA ALA A 290 -3.02 -14.63 0.33
C ALA A 290 -2.71 -13.24 -0.24
N VAL A 291 -3.50 -12.79 -1.22
CA VAL A 291 -3.37 -11.45 -1.79
C VAL A 291 -3.70 -10.39 -0.76
N ARG A 292 -4.80 -10.57 0.01
CA ARG A 292 -5.13 -9.67 1.15
C ARG A 292 -3.99 -9.57 2.16
N VAL A 293 -3.39 -10.70 2.54
CA VAL A 293 -2.25 -10.74 3.49
C VAL A 293 -1.07 -9.94 2.98
N VAL A 294 -0.60 -10.25 1.77
CA VAL A 294 0.64 -9.68 1.25
C VAL A 294 0.43 -8.21 0.87
N LEU A 295 -0.60 -7.89 0.09
CA LEU A 295 -0.84 -6.52 -0.37
C LEU A 295 -1.43 -5.63 0.70
N GLY A 296 -2.27 -6.14 1.60
CA GLY A 296 -2.78 -5.36 2.74
C GLY A 296 -1.64 -4.81 3.60
N HIS A 297 -0.65 -5.65 3.91
CA HIS A 297 0.57 -5.19 4.56
C HIS A 297 1.38 -4.24 3.67
N PHE A 298 1.79 -4.71 2.49
CA PHE A 298 2.76 -4.01 1.64
C PHE A 298 2.25 -2.64 1.20
N ILE A 299 1.01 -2.54 0.71
CA ILE A 299 0.47 -1.28 0.21
C ILE A 299 0.24 -0.28 1.34
N PHE A 300 -0.18 -0.73 2.53
CA PHE A 300 -0.28 0.16 3.70
C PHE A 300 1.07 0.79 4.05
N VAL A 301 2.14 -0.01 4.13
CA VAL A 301 3.48 0.52 4.46
C VAL A 301 4.08 1.33 3.31
N TYR A 302 3.67 1.06 2.06
CA TYR A 302 4.01 1.84 0.87
C TYR A 302 3.38 3.24 0.91
N ILE A 303 2.10 3.35 1.28
CA ILE A 303 1.38 4.63 1.48
C ILE A 303 2.01 5.41 2.64
N HIS A 304 2.39 4.69 3.70
CA HIS A 304 3.01 5.26 4.90
C HIS A 304 2.17 6.41 5.51
N PRO A 305 0.90 6.16 5.88
CA PRO A 305 -0.07 7.22 6.17
C PRO A 305 0.20 8.03 7.45
N TYR A 306 1.04 7.53 8.37
CA TYR A 306 1.32 8.17 9.66
C TYR A 306 2.77 8.67 9.76
N PHE A 307 3.06 9.57 10.71
CA PHE A 307 4.43 10.01 11.01
C PHE A 307 5.28 8.91 11.66
N ASP A 308 4.66 8.04 12.44
CA ASP A 308 5.26 6.86 13.07
C ASP A 308 4.19 5.77 13.21
N GLY A 309 4.61 4.52 13.41
CA GLY A 309 3.73 3.38 13.69
C GLY A 309 3.35 2.56 12.46
N ASN A 310 3.73 2.99 11.26
CA ASN A 310 3.35 2.33 10.01
C ASN A 310 3.79 0.85 9.96
N GLY A 311 4.99 0.52 10.45
CA GLY A 311 5.46 -0.88 10.49
C GLY A 311 4.64 -1.75 11.45
N ARG A 312 4.31 -1.23 12.64
CA ARG A 312 3.49 -1.93 13.66
C ARG A 312 2.06 -2.15 13.17
N MET A 313 1.45 -1.10 12.64
CA MET A 313 0.13 -1.13 12.01
C MET A 313 0.10 -2.09 10.81
N GLY A 314 1.12 -2.06 9.95
CA GLY A 314 1.24 -2.98 8.81
C GLY A 314 1.25 -4.44 9.23
N ARG A 315 1.97 -4.80 10.30
CA ARG A 315 1.98 -6.17 10.86
C ARG A 315 0.65 -6.56 11.51
N PHE A 316 -0.07 -5.63 12.12
CA PHE A 316 -1.45 -5.90 12.57
C PHE A 316 -2.41 -6.11 11.40
N ILE A 317 -2.32 -5.31 10.34
CA ILE A 317 -3.11 -5.47 9.12
C ILE A 317 -2.81 -6.84 8.48
N MET A 318 -1.53 -7.21 8.37
CA MET A 318 -1.12 -8.53 7.90
C MET A 318 -1.85 -9.64 8.66
N ASN A 319 -1.85 -9.58 10.00
CA ASN A 319 -2.48 -10.62 10.81
C ASN A 319 -4.02 -10.58 10.81
N LEU A 320 -4.65 -9.41 10.66
CA LEU A 320 -6.09 -9.34 10.39
C LEU A 320 -6.43 -10.08 9.09
N MET A 321 -5.61 -9.90 8.06
CA MET A 321 -5.79 -10.59 6.78
C MET A 321 -5.44 -12.09 6.87
N MET A 322 -4.46 -12.48 7.71
CA MET A 322 -4.19 -13.91 8.00
C MET A 322 -5.44 -14.57 8.58
N ALA A 323 -6.08 -13.94 9.56
CA ALA A 323 -7.32 -14.43 10.15
C ALA A 323 -8.46 -14.54 9.11
N SER A 324 -8.57 -13.57 8.20
CA SER A 324 -9.56 -13.61 7.10
C SER A 324 -9.39 -14.79 6.13
N GLY A 325 -8.21 -15.41 6.12
CA GLY A 325 -7.90 -16.60 5.33
C GLY A 325 -7.80 -17.88 6.13
N GLY A 326 -7.92 -17.83 7.46
CA GLY A 326 -7.65 -18.98 8.33
C GLY A 326 -6.17 -19.34 8.46
N TYR A 327 -5.26 -18.44 8.09
CA TYR A 327 -3.84 -18.58 8.38
C TYR A 327 -3.57 -18.28 9.85
N PRO A 328 -2.57 -18.94 10.47
CA PRO A 328 -2.21 -18.68 11.86
C PRO A 328 -1.70 -17.24 12.05
N TRP A 329 -1.89 -16.71 13.26
CA TRP A 329 -1.23 -15.47 13.66
C TRP A 329 0.29 -15.62 13.50
N THR A 330 0.88 -14.75 12.67
CA THR A 330 2.24 -14.87 12.16
C THR A 330 3.10 -13.71 12.67
N ILE A 331 4.32 -14.04 13.12
CA ILE A 331 5.24 -13.07 13.72
C ILE A 331 6.46 -12.92 12.81
N VAL A 332 6.77 -11.68 12.43
CA VAL A 332 8.02 -11.35 11.72
C VAL A 332 9.16 -11.29 12.75
N PRO A 333 10.15 -12.21 12.73
CA PRO A 333 11.19 -12.22 13.75
C PRO A 333 12.17 -11.07 13.54
N VAL A 334 12.54 -10.37 14.61
CA VAL A 334 13.55 -9.29 14.57
C VAL A 334 14.90 -9.77 14.02
N THR A 335 15.25 -11.04 14.20
CA THR A 335 16.46 -11.66 13.65
C THR A 335 16.47 -11.72 12.12
N ARG A 336 15.29 -11.65 11.48
CA ARG A 336 15.11 -11.61 10.03
C ARG A 336 14.74 -10.21 9.51
N ARG A 337 14.93 -9.16 10.32
CA ARG A 337 14.62 -7.77 9.95
C ARG A 337 15.25 -7.36 8.62
N ASP A 338 16.52 -7.70 8.39
CA ASP A 338 17.21 -7.29 7.17
C ASP A 338 16.65 -7.96 5.92
N GLU A 339 16.21 -9.22 6.04
CA GLU A 339 15.54 -9.95 4.96
C GLU A 339 14.18 -9.31 4.65
N TYR A 340 13.38 -9.06 5.69
CA TYR A 340 12.10 -8.37 5.59
C TYR A 340 12.22 -6.99 4.93
N MET A 341 13.17 -6.16 5.35
CA MET A 341 13.38 -4.82 4.79
C MET A 341 13.85 -4.88 3.33
N LYS A 342 14.75 -5.81 2.98
CA LYS A 342 15.19 -6.01 1.58
C LYS A 342 14.04 -6.46 0.69
N ALA A 343 13.15 -7.30 1.19
CA ALA A 343 11.97 -7.76 0.46
C ALA A 343 10.98 -6.61 0.21
N LEU A 344 10.74 -5.74 1.19
CA LEU A 344 9.93 -4.52 1.01
C LEU A 344 10.57 -3.52 0.04
N GLU A 345 11.89 -3.37 0.06
CA GLU A 345 12.63 -2.52 -0.88
C GLU A 345 12.49 -3.03 -2.33
N ALA A 346 12.58 -4.36 -2.54
CA ALA A 346 12.36 -4.96 -3.84
C ALA A 346 10.94 -4.68 -4.37
N ALA A 347 9.92 -4.82 -3.52
CA ALA A 347 8.54 -4.57 -3.90
C ALA A 347 8.26 -3.08 -4.17
N SER A 348 8.76 -2.18 -3.33
CA SER A 348 8.49 -0.74 -3.44
C SER A 348 9.25 -0.05 -4.58
N VAL A 349 10.51 -0.44 -4.82
CA VAL A 349 11.40 0.21 -5.80
C VAL A 349 11.42 -0.50 -7.13
N LYS A 350 11.43 -1.84 -7.12
CA LYS A 350 11.55 -2.66 -8.33
C LYS A 350 10.23 -3.28 -8.78
N GLN A 351 9.14 -3.04 -8.04
CA GLN A 351 7.83 -3.65 -8.30
C GLN A 351 7.85 -5.20 -8.23
N ASP A 352 8.85 -5.77 -7.59
CA ASP A 352 9.00 -7.22 -7.41
C ASP A 352 8.47 -7.64 -6.04
N ILE A 353 7.22 -8.11 -6.00
CA ILE A 353 6.56 -8.55 -4.77
C ILE A 353 7.03 -9.94 -4.31
N VAL A 354 7.62 -10.74 -5.20
CA VAL A 354 7.90 -12.16 -4.97
C VAL A 354 8.80 -12.42 -3.75
N PRO A 355 9.88 -11.64 -3.51
CA PRO A 355 10.68 -11.80 -2.29
C PRO A 355 9.88 -11.60 -1.02
N PHE A 356 8.95 -10.64 -1.00
CA PHE A 356 8.11 -10.35 0.16
C PHE A 356 7.07 -11.44 0.39
N THR A 357 6.42 -11.91 -0.69
CA THR A 357 5.52 -13.06 -0.65
C THR A 357 6.22 -14.30 -0.08
N LYS A 358 7.38 -14.66 -0.61
CA LYS A 358 8.15 -15.83 -0.14
C LYS A 358 8.64 -15.68 1.29
N PHE A 359 9.01 -14.47 1.68
CA PHE A 359 9.38 -14.17 3.06
C PHE A 359 8.22 -14.47 4.01
N LEU A 360 7.03 -13.92 3.74
CA LEU A 360 5.85 -14.16 4.58
C LEU A 360 5.41 -15.63 4.55
N ALA A 361 5.43 -16.27 3.38
CA ALA A 361 5.16 -17.69 3.24
C ALA A 361 6.06 -18.57 4.13
N SER A 362 7.33 -18.20 4.29
CA SER A 362 8.28 -18.94 5.13
C SER A 362 8.07 -18.81 6.65
N LEU A 363 7.11 -17.97 7.07
CA LEU A 363 6.79 -17.73 8.48
C LEU A 363 5.53 -18.46 8.95
N ILE A 364 4.79 -19.06 8.02
CA ILE A 364 3.47 -19.69 8.23
C ILE A 364 3.63 -21.18 8.51
#